data_AF-A0A522QU56-F1
#
_entry.id   AF-A0A522QU56-F1
#
_cell.length_a   1.000
_cell.length_b   1.000
_cell.length_c   1.000
_cell.angle_alpha   90.00
_cell.angle_beta   90.00
_cell.angle_gamma   90.00
#
_symmetry.space_group_name_H-M   'P 1'
#
loop_
_entity.id
_entity.type
_entity.pdbx_description
1 polymer ?
#
loop_
_entity_poly.entity_id
_entity_poly.type
_entity_poly.pdbx_seq_one_letter_code
_entity_poly.pdbx_strand_id
1 'polypeptide(L)'
;MSAKAQFPSEQTAEGQFVRQEDAFHGWVSADGRSGFPAAAGRYHLYVSYACPWAHRTIIVRRLKALEDAVGMTVVDPVRDERGWAFRDVPGASSDP
;
A
#
# COMPACT_ATOMS: atom_id res chain seq x y z
N MET A 1 26.34 5.36 21.34
CA MET A 1 24.88 5.52 21.46
C MET A 1 24.24 4.37 20.71
N SER A 2 23.34 3.60 21.34
CA SER A 2 22.57 2.57 20.62
C SER A 2 21.42 3.26 19.89
N ALA A 3 21.42 3.23 18.56
CA ALA A 3 20.30 3.74 17.77
C ALA A 3 19.12 2.76 17.88
N LYS A 4 17.95 3.23 18.32
CA LYS A 4 16.74 2.42 18.36
C LYS A 4 16.11 2.39 16.97
N ALA A 5 15.78 1.21 16.46
CA ALA A 5 15.04 1.05 15.22
C ALA A 5 13.66 1.73 15.33
N GLN A 6 13.25 2.46 14.29
CA GLN A 6 11.91 3.06 14.21
C GLN A 6 10.81 2.00 14.24
N PHE A 7 11.06 0.82 13.65
CA PHE A 7 10.14 -0.32 13.63
C PHE A 7 10.83 -1.57 14.18
N PRO A 8 10.80 -1.77 15.51
CA PRO A 8 11.57 -2.83 16.19
C PRO A 8 11.16 -4.25 15.79
N SER A 9 9.91 -4.45 15.37
CA SER A 9 9.40 -5.76 14.91
C SER A 9 9.85 -6.12 13.50
N GLU A 10 10.48 -5.19 12.76
CA GLU A 10 10.93 -5.39 11.38
C GLU A 10 12.46 -5.52 11.29
N GLN A 11 13.16 -5.60 12.42
CA GLN A 11 14.63 -5.70 12.46
C GLN A 11 15.11 -6.71 13.49
N THR A 12 16.20 -7.43 13.19
CA THR A 12 16.91 -8.24 14.18
C THR A 12 17.77 -7.35 15.09
N ALA A 13 18.29 -7.92 16.19
CA ALA A 13 19.20 -7.21 17.09
C ALA A 13 20.50 -6.76 16.38
N GLU A 14 20.90 -7.46 15.32
CA GLU A 14 22.05 -7.18 14.47
C GLU A 14 21.72 -6.19 13.33
N GLY A 15 20.48 -5.69 13.26
CA GLY A 15 20.03 -4.68 12.29
C GLY A 15 19.60 -5.23 10.93
N GLN A 16 19.42 -6.55 10.79
CA GLN A 16 18.89 -7.12 9.54
C GLN A 16 17.40 -6.81 9.42
N PHE A 17 16.96 -6.37 8.23
CA PHE A 17 15.53 -6.24 7.95
C PHE A 17 14.85 -7.60 7.88
N VAL A 18 13.80 -7.79 8.67
CA VAL A 18 12.95 -8.99 8.66
C VAL A 18 11.65 -8.65 7.97
N ARG A 19 11.42 -9.27 6.80
CA ARG A 19 10.20 -9.06 6.02
C ARG A 19 9.03 -9.82 6.63
N GLN A 20 7.92 -9.13 6.80
CA GLN A 20 6.64 -9.71 7.23
C GLN A 20 6.05 -10.53 6.08
N GLU A 21 5.37 -11.62 6.40
CA GLU A 21 4.62 -12.37 5.40
C GLU A 21 3.43 -11.54 4.89
N ASP A 22 3.11 -11.71 3.62
CA ASP A 22 1.95 -11.06 3.02
C ASP A 22 0.68 -11.70 3.60
N ALA A 23 -0.25 -10.89 4.12
CA ALA A 23 -1.49 -11.38 4.73
C ALA A 23 -2.58 -11.73 3.70
N PHE A 24 -2.52 -11.16 2.50
CA PHE A 24 -3.56 -11.28 1.47
C PHE A 24 -2.97 -11.82 0.16
N HIS A 25 -3.47 -12.97 -0.30
CA HIS A 25 -3.01 -13.67 -1.51
C HIS A 25 -4.09 -13.82 -2.60
N GLY A 26 -5.22 -13.12 -2.44
CA GLY A 26 -6.32 -13.16 -3.40
C GLY A 26 -5.95 -12.51 -4.73
N TRP A 27 -6.41 -13.09 -5.84
CA TRP A 27 -6.16 -12.59 -7.19
C TRP A 27 -7.41 -12.01 -7.81
N VAL A 28 -7.33 -10.83 -8.42
CA VAL A 28 -8.39 -10.33 -9.30
C VAL A 28 -8.26 -11.03 -10.66
N SER A 29 -9.28 -11.76 -11.10
CA SER A 29 -9.25 -12.52 -12.36
C SER A 29 -10.37 -12.08 -13.31
N ALA A 30 -10.08 -12.08 -14.61
CA ALA A 30 -11.06 -11.69 -15.63
C ALA A 30 -12.27 -12.64 -15.68
N ASP A 31 -12.05 -13.93 -15.39
CA ASP A 31 -13.07 -14.97 -15.37
C ASP A 31 -13.81 -15.10 -14.03
N GLY A 32 -13.41 -14.35 -13.00
CA GLY A 32 -13.98 -14.40 -11.66
C GLY A 32 -13.76 -15.69 -10.87
N ARG A 33 -13.01 -16.67 -11.38
CA ARG A 33 -12.82 -17.98 -10.72
C ARG A 33 -12.08 -17.89 -9.38
N SER A 34 -11.35 -16.79 -9.14
CA SER A 34 -10.69 -16.50 -7.87
C SER A 34 -11.64 -15.98 -6.78
N GLY A 35 -12.91 -15.72 -7.10
CA GLY A 35 -13.86 -15.01 -6.24
C GLY A 35 -13.78 -13.48 -6.35
N PHE A 36 -12.80 -12.95 -7.08
CA PHE A 36 -12.60 -11.52 -7.30
C PHE A 36 -12.62 -11.21 -8.80
N PRO A 37 -13.80 -11.05 -9.43
CA PRO A 37 -13.89 -10.74 -10.85
C PRO A 37 -13.46 -9.30 -11.17
N ALA A 38 -12.66 -9.14 -12.22
CA ALA A 38 -12.29 -7.82 -12.72
C ALA A 38 -13.54 -7.01 -13.14
N ALA A 39 -13.79 -5.89 -12.45
CA ALA A 39 -14.93 -5.01 -12.69
C ALA A 39 -14.55 -3.56 -12.37
N ALA A 40 -14.96 -2.62 -13.23
CA ALA A 40 -14.72 -1.20 -13.03
C ALA A 40 -15.48 -0.69 -11.80
N GLY A 41 -14.85 0.20 -11.02
CA GLY A 41 -15.43 0.80 -9.82
C GLY A 41 -15.55 -0.15 -8.62
N ARG A 42 -15.06 -1.40 -8.72
CA ARG A 42 -15.13 -2.40 -7.64
C ARG A 42 -13.93 -2.39 -6.70
N TYR A 43 -12.76 -2.05 -7.24
CA TYR A 43 -11.48 -2.17 -6.52
C TYR A 43 -10.88 -0.79 -6.24
N HIS A 44 -10.19 -0.69 -5.12
CA HIS A 44 -9.58 0.54 -4.64
C HIS A 44 -8.17 0.29 -4.15
N LEU A 45 -7.26 1.23 -4.40
CA LEU A 45 -5.88 1.18 -3.92
C LEU A 45 -5.67 2.15 -2.77
N TYR A 46 -5.13 1.65 -1.66
CA TYR A 46 -4.58 2.48 -0.59
C TYR A 46 -3.05 2.51 -0.73
N VAL A 47 -2.49 3.70 -0.95
CA VAL A 47 -1.06 3.86 -1.28
C VAL A 47 -0.41 4.98 -0.50
N SER A 48 0.91 4.92 -0.33
CA SER A 48 1.72 6.07 0.08
C SER A 48 2.72 6.38 -1.04
N TYR A 49 2.84 7.64 -1.44
CA TYR A 49 3.86 8.05 -2.42
C TYR A 49 5.29 7.80 -1.94
N ALA A 50 5.51 7.72 -0.62
CA ALA A 50 6.81 7.43 -0.02
C ALA A 50 7.18 5.93 -0.06
N CYS A 51 6.22 5.03 -0.28
CA CYS A 51 6.45 3.59 -0.22
C CYS A 51 6.83 3.02 -1.60
N PRO A 52 8.05 2.47 -1.80
CA PRO A 52 8.46 1.93 -3.10
C PRO A 52 7.68 0.69 -3.54
N TRP A 53 7.10 -0.06 -2.60
CA TRP A 53 6.24 -1.20 -2.92
C TRP A 53 4.91 -0.74 -3.50
N ALA A 54 4.26 0.24 -2.85
CA ALA A 54 3.02 0.84 -3.33
C ALA A 54 3.23 1.56 -4.68
N HIS A 55 4.38 2.24 -4.85
CA HIS A 55 4.69 2.99 -6.06
C HIS A 55 4.64 2.13 -7.34
N ARG A 56 4.99 0.83 -7.25
CA ARG A 56 4.86 -0.10 -8.39
C ARG A 56 3.42 -0.17 -8.90
N THR A 57 2.45 -0.22 -7.99
CA THR A 57 1.02 -0.28 -8.35
C THR A 57 0.55 1.02 -8.99
N ILE A 58 1.06 2.18 -8.53
CA ILE A 58 0.75 3.50 -9.09
C ILE A 58 1.24 3.59 -10.54
N ILE A 59 2.49 3.15 -10.81
CA ILE A 59 3.06 3.11 -12.15
C ILE A 59 2.21 2.23 -13.07
N VAL A 60 1.91 1.00 -12.65
CA VAL A 60 1.13 0.06 -13.46
C VAL A 60 -0.28 0.58 -13.71
N ARG A 61 -0.94 1.17 -12.71
CA ARG A 61 -2.27 1.80 -12.86
C ARG A 61 -2.25 2.84 -13.98
N ARG A 62 -1.23 3.70 -14.01
CA ARG A 62 -1.06 4.73 -15.05
C ARG A 62 -0.73 4.12 -16.42
N LEU A 63 0.23 3.20 -16.48
CA LEU A 63 0.66 2.58 -17.75
C LEU A 63 -0.44 1.74 -18.41
N LYS A 64 -1.37 1.20 -17.62
CA LYS A 64 -2.48 0.37 -18.10
C LYS A 64 -3.79 1.15 -18.24
N ALA A 65 -3.76 2.47 -18.06
CA ALA A 65 -4.93 3.35 -18.15
C ALA A 65 -6.11 2.89 -17.25
N LEU A 66 -5.81 2.47 -16.02
CA LEU A 66 -6.80 1.92 -15.09
C LEU A 66 -7.41 2.97 -14.15
N GLU A 67 -7.15 4.26 -14.38
CA GLU A 67 -7.51 5.30 -13.42
C GLU A 67 -9.00 5.45 -13.20
N ASP A 68 -9.80 5.25 -14.25
CA ASP A 68 -11.26 5.33 -14.17
C ASP A 68 -11.88 4.05 -13.60
N ALA A 69 -11.14 2.93 -13.62
CA ALA A 69 -11.63 1.62 -13.16
C ALA A 69 -11.27 1.31 -11.71
N VAL A 70 -10.12 1.81 -11.24
CA VAL A 70 -9.56 1.52 -9.91
C VAL A 70 -9.31 2.84 -9.19
N GLY A 71 -10.12 3.12 -8.17
CA GLY A 71 -9.95 4.28 -7.30
C GLY A 71 -8.64 4.20 -6.51
N MET A 72 -8.17 5.34 -6.00
CA MET A 72 -6.92 5.41 -5.25
C MET A 72 -6.99 6.48 -4.16
N THR A 73 -6.65 6.11 -2.94
CA THR A 73 -6.49 7.03 -1.79
C THR A 73 -5.02 7.04 -1.37
N VAL A 74 -4.48 8.24 -1.18
CA VAL A 74 -3.09 8.45 -0.74
C VAL A 74 -3.05 8.69 0.77
N VAL A 75 -2.33 7.87 1.53
CA VAL A 75 -2.14 8.05 2.98
C VAL A 75 -1.01 9.03 3.27
N ASP A 76 -0.92 9.48 4.53
CA ASP A 76 0.19 10.29 5.03
C ASP A 76 1.54 9.62 4.70
N PRO A 77 2.54 10.35 4.17
CA PRO A 77 3.88 9.81 3.93
C PRO A 77 4.61 9.34 5.19
N VAL A 78 4.21 9.79 6.39
CA VAL A 78 4.82 9.43 7.67
C VAL A 78 4.06 8.28 8.34
N ARG A 79 4.65 7.07 8.27
CA ARG A 79 4.27 5.89 9.06
C ARG A 79 4.79 6.03 10.49
N ASP A 80 3.89 6.12 11.47
CA ASP A 80 4.25 6.17 12.90
C ASP A 80 4.12 4.78 13.55
N GLU A 81 4.24 4.70 14.88
CA GLU A 81 4.14 3.44 15.64
C GLU A 81 2.77 2.75 15.53
N ARG A 82 1.72 3.49 15.12
CA ARG A 82 0.37 2.95 14.85
C ARG A 82 0.19 2.56 13.38
N GLY A 83 1.20 2.79 12.54
CA GLY A 83 1.20 2.45 11.12
C GLY A 83 0.87 3.62 10.20
N TRP A 84 0.28 3.29 9.05
CA TRP A 84 -0.17 4.27 8.05
C TRP A 84 -1.48 4.91 8.49
N ALA A 85 -1.68 6.18 8.18
CA ALA A 85 -2.87 6.92 8.60
C ALA A 85 -3.34 7.91 7.53
N PHE A 86 -4.65 8.19 7.54
CA PHE A 86 -5.22 9.34 6.84
C PHE A 86 -5.08 10.56 7.74
N ARG A 87 -4.29 11.54 7.31
CA ARG A 87 -4.10 12.81 8.02
C ARG A 87 -4.21 13.95 7.01
N ASP A 88 -4.64 15.11 7.48
CA ASP A 88 -4.73 16.31 6.65
C ASP A 88 -3.34 16.93 6.46
N VAL A 89 -2.57 16.36 5.55
CA VAL A 89 -1.22 16.80 5.18
C VAL A 89 -1.12 16.97 3.67
N PRO A 90 -0.26 17.88 3.16
CA PRO A 90 -0.13 18.11 1.72
C PRO A 90 0.16 16.82 0.94
N GLY A 91 -0.68 16.53 -0.06
CA GLY A 91 -0.54 15.36 -0.94
C GLY A 91 -1.18 14.07 -0.41
N ALA A 92 -1.67 14.04 0.83
CA ALA A 92 -2.53 12.97 1.32
C ALA A 92 -4.00 13.22 0.94
N SER A 93 -4.78 12.15 0.94
CA SER A 93 -6.22 12.13 0.69
C SER A 93 -6.96 11.72 1.97
N SER A 94 -8.22 12.14 2.07
CA SER A 94 -9.15 11.54 3.04
C SER A 94 -9.69 10.22 2.50
N ASP A 95 -10.09 9.33 3.41
CA ASP A 95 -10.79 8.10 3.05
C ASP A 95 -12.19 8.44 2.49
N PRO A 96 -12.62 7.89 1.33
CA PRO A 96 -13.94 8.14 0.75
C PRO A 96 -15.12 7.57 1.56
#